data_AF-A0A2N2CFX3-F1
#
_entry.id   AF-A0A2N2CFX3-F1
#
_cell.length_a   1.000
_cell.length_b   1.000
_cell.length_c   1.000
_cell.angle_alpha   90.00
_cell.angle_beta   90.00
_cell.angle_gamma   90.00
#
_symmetry.space_group_name_H-M   'P 1'
#
loop_
_entity.id
_entity.type
_entity.pdbx_description
1 polymer ?
#
loop_
_entity_poly.entity_id
_entity_poly.type
_entity_poly.pdbx_seq_one_letter_code
_entity_poly.pdbx_strand_id
1 'polypeptide(L)' 'MSKKRQFTTFSSLLCSLLIAIAPLIVTTTACILVWGEPECPDVLKVS' A
#
# COMPACT_ATOMS: atom_id res chain seq x y z
N MET A 1 7.68 -21.49 27.20
CA MET A 1 7.88 -20.25 26.41
C MET A 1 6.84 -20.18 25.29
N SER A 2 5.67 -19.56 25.50
CA SER A 2 4.60 -19.46 24.49
C SER A 2 4.29 -18.00 24.17
N LYS A 3 5.14 -17.36 23.36
CA LYS A 3 5.03 -15.94 22.95
C LYS A 3 4.71 -15.76 21.46
N LYS A 4 4.26 -16.82 20.76
CA LYS A 4 4.06 -16.81 19.30
C LYS A 4 2.64 -16.46 18.84
N ARG A 5 1.62 -16.64 19.71
CA ARG A 5 0.20 -16.56 19.29
C ARG A 5 -0.40 -15.16 19.33
N GLN A 6 0.24 -14.20 19.98
CA GLN A 6 -0.29 -12.83 20.14
C GLN A 6 0.19 -11.88 19.03
N PHE A 7 1.29 -12.21 18.36
CA PHE A 7 1.85 -11.40 17.27
C PHE A 7 1.09 -11.56 15.94
N THR A 8 0.38 -12.68 15.76
CA THR A 8 -0.38 -12.96 14.54
C THR A 8 -1.60 -12.04 14.38
N THR A 9 -2.24 -11.65 15.48
CA THR A 9 -3.42 -10.76 15.44
C THR A 9 -3.04 -9.33 15.07
N PHE A 10 -1.94 -8.82 15.64
CA PHE A 10 -1.43 -7.48 15.30
C PHE A 10 -0.89 -7.44 13.87
N SER A 11 -0.18 -8.50 13.44
CA SER A 11 0.29 -8.65 12.06
C SER A 11 -0.87 -8.73 11.06
N SER A 12 -2.00 -9.35 11.42
CA SER A 12 -3.18 -9.44 10.56
C SER A 12 -3.86 -8.08 10.36
N LEU A 13 -3.99 -7.31 11.44
CA LEU A 13 -4.52 -5.94 11.40
C LEU A 13 -3.60 -5.01 10.59
N LEU A 14 -2.29 -5.09 10.82
CA LEU A 14 -1.30 -4.34 10.05
C LEU A 14 -1.35 -4.73 8.57
N CYS A 15 -1.34 -6.02 8.21
CA CYS A 15 -1.45 -6.43 6.81
C CYS A 15 -2.73 -5.91 6.15
N SER A 16 -3.87 -5.96 6.83
CA SER A 16 -5.13 -5.43 6.29
C SER A 16 -5.05 -3.91 6.06
N LEU A 17 -4.44 -3.18 6.99
CA LEU A 17 -4.22 -1.74 6.86
C LEU A 17 -3.24 -1.42 5.71
N LEU A 18 -2.13 -2.16 5.62
CA LEU A 18 -1.15 -2.02 4.56
C LEU A 18 -1.75 -2.34 3.19
N ILE A 19 -2.61 -3.34 3.07
CA ILE A 19 -3.31 -3.68 1.82
C ILE A 19 -4.27 -2.54 1.40
N ALA A 20 -4.93 -1.90 2.36
CA ALA A 20 -5.82 -0.77 2.06
C ALA A 20 -5.04 0.50 1.64
N ILE A 21 -3.85 0.72 2.22
CA ILE A 21 -3.01 1.90 1.93
C ILE A 21 -2.09 1.67 0.72
N ALA A 22 -1.75 0.41 0.41
CA ALA A 22 -0.93 0.00 -0.73
C ALA A 22 -1.37 0.63 -2.05
N PRO A 23 -2.66 0.65 -2.46
CA PRO A 23 -3.05 1.27 -3.73
C PRO A 23 -2.78 2.78 -3.77
N LEU A 24 -2.92 3.50 -2.65
CA LEU A 24 -2.60 4.94 -2.60
C LEU A 24 -1.10 5.20 -2.74
N ILE A 25 -0.28 4.41 -2.05
CA ILE A 25 1.18 4.55 -2.13
C ILE A 25 1.67 4.09 -3.50
N VAL A 26 1.16 2.98 -4.02
CA VAL A 26 1.59 2.43 -5.32
C VAL A 26 1.18 3.36 -6.45
N THR A 27 -0.02 3.95 -6.46
CA THR A 27 -0.40 4.89 -7.53
C THR A 27 0.49 6.12 -7.54
N THR A 28 0.72 6.76 -6.39
CA THR A 28 1.59 7.93 -6.29
C THR A 28 3.06 7.61 -6.60
N THR A 29 3.61 6.55 -6.02
CA THR A 29 5.01 6.16 -6.24
C THR A 29 5.25 5.57 -7.63
N ALA A 30 4.30 4.83 -8.20
CA ALA A 30 4.41 4.33 -9.57
C ALA A 30 4.35 5.47 -10.58
N CYS A 31 3.57 6.53 -10.34
CA CYS A 31 3.58 7.68 -11.26
C CYS A 31 4.92 8.41 -11.26
N ILE A 32 5.56 8.57 -10.09
CA ILE A 32 6.90 9.13 -10.00
C ILE A 32 7.95 8.19 -10.61
N LEU A 33 7.90 6.88 -10.32
CA LEU A 33 8.92 5.92 -10.76
C LEU A 33 8.80 5.52 -12.23
N VAL A 34 7.58 5.41 -12.76
CA VAL A 34 7.31 4.94 -14.13
C VAL A 34 7.20 6.10 -15.11
N TRP A 35 6.57 7.21 -14.70
CA TRP A 35 6.34 8.36 -15.57
C TRP A 35 7.26 9.56 -15.27
N GLY A 36 7.98 9.57 -14.14
CA GLY A 36 8.88 10.68 -13.79
C GLY A 36 8.17 11.95 -13.32
N GLU A 37 6.85 11.93 -13.22
CA GLU A 37 6.00 13.10 -12.96
C GLU A 37 5.27 12.92 -11.60
N PRO A 38 5.17 13.96 -10.75
CA PRO A 38 4.44 13.88 -9.48
C PRO A 38 2.93 13.65 -9.65
N GLU A 39 2.37 14.00 -10.81
CA GLU A 39 0.96 13.80 -11.11
C GLU A 39 0.78 12.64 -12.11
N CYS A 40 -0.05 11.66 -11.75
CA CYS A 40 -0.43 10.60 -12.67
C CYS A 40 -1.20 11.19 -13.88
N PRO A 41 -0.95 10.71 -15.11
CA PRO A 41 -1.72 11.12 -16.26
C PRO A 41 -3.20 10.79 -16.06
N ASP A 42 -4.10 11.66 -16.55
CA ASP A 42 -5.54 11.57 -16.25
C ASP A 42 -6.19 10.25 -16.66
N VAL A 43 -5.57 9.51 -17.58
CA VAL A 43 -5.99 8.16 -18.00
C VAL A 43 -5.88 7.09 -16.89
N LEU A 44 -5.02 7.29 -15.89
CA LEU A 44 -4.85 6.39 -14.74
C LEU A 44 -5.65 6.82 -13.50
N LYS A 45 -6.11 8.08 -13.46
CA LYS A 45 -6.95 8.62 -12.38
C LYS A 45 -8.40 8.13 -12.44
N VAL A 46 -8.80 7.46 -13.53
CA VAL A 46 -10.20 7.04 -13.80
C VAL A 46 -10.51 5.60 -13.36
N SER A 47 -9.59 4.91 -12.66
CA SER A 47 -9.77 3.51 -12.23
C SER A 47 -10.30 3.40 -10.80
#